data_AF-A0A7X1B7P8-F1
#
_entry.id   AF-A0A7X1B7P8-F1
#
_cell.length_a   1.000
_cell.length_b   1.000
_cell.length_c   1.000
_cell.angle_alpha   90.00
_cell.angle_beta   90.00
_cell.angle_gamma   90.00
#
_symmetry.space_group_name_H-M   'P 1'
#
loop_
_entity.id
_entity.type
_entity.pdbx_description
1 polymer ?
#
loop_
_entity_poly.entity_id
_entity_poly.type
_entity_poly.pdbx_seq_one_letter_code
_entity_poly.pdbx_strand_id
1 'polypeptide(L)'
;MLRILVFGNSGSGKSTFAKNLACLPEVAHLDLDSIAWKPNQPGVRETLHLSFEAIDTFISEHSKWVIEGCYSSLLEYAADSANSMVFLNPGVKACQSNCRNRPWEPHKYSSPAAQDKNLTMLLDWVASYESKDDEFSLQQHQMLFDSFDGKKYELKSNSESKELLQSLKSTYG
;
A
#
# COMPACT_ATOMS: atom_id res chain seq x y z
N MET A 1 -5.80 19.56 3.78
CA MET A 1 -5.15 18.92 2.61
C MET A 1 -5.06 17.43 2.91
N LEU A 2 -5.33 16.54 1.95
CA LEU A 2 -5.30 15.08 2.15
C LEU A 2 -4.19 14.50 1.27
N ARG A 3 -3.03 14.19 1.84
CA ARG A 3 -1.88 13.60 1.12
C ARG A 3 -1.36 12.45 1.98
N ILE A 4 -1.97 11.28 1.77
CA ILE A 4 -1.80 10.13 2.66
C ILE A 4 -1.01 9.03 1.97
N LEU A 5 0.01 8.53 2.67
CA LEU A 5 0.64 7.26 2.33
C LEU A 5 -0.01 6.12 3.12
N VAL A 6 -0.35 5.02 2.45
CA VAL A 6 -0.94 3.82 3.07
C VAL A 6 -0.05 2.62 2.77
N PHE A 7 0.55 2.03 3.79
CA PHE A 7 1.54 0.97 3.60
C PHE A 7 1.45 -0.16 4.63
N GLY A 8 2.27 -1.20 4.44
CA GLY A 8 2.31 -2.41 5.25
C GLY A 8 2.35 -3.70 4.43
N ASN A 9 2.33 -4.84 5.10
CA ASN A 9 2.49 -6.16 4.47
C ASN A 9 1.43 -6.43 3.38
N SER A 10 1.73 -7.34 2.46
CA SER A 10 0.71 -7.87 1.55
C SER A 10 -0.43 -8.51 2.37
N GLY A 11 -1.67 -8.28 1.97
CA GLY A 11 -2.85 -8.71 2.73
C GLY A 11 -3.23 -7.82 3.93
N SER A 12 -2.52 -6.73 4.23
CA SER A 12 -2.88 -5.84 5.37
C SER A 12 -4.13 -4.97 5.12
N GLY A 13 -4.63 -4.89 3.88
CA GLY A 13 -5.83 -4.13 3.51
C GLY A 13 -5.56 -2.76 2.86
N LYS A 14 -4.31 -2.43 2.51
CA LYS A 14 -3.90 -1.14 1.93
C LYS A 14 -4.77 -0.69 0.76
N SER A 15 -4.84 -1.50 -0.30
CA SER A 15 -5.61 -1.16 -1.50
C SER A 15 -7.10 -0.95 -1.19
N THR A 16 -7.66 -1.71 -0.24
CA THR A 16 -9.05 -1.50 0.20
C THR A 16 -9.20 -0.16 0.92
N PHE A 17 -8.30 0.16 1.84
CA PHE A 17 -8.30 1.41 2.59
C PHE A 17 -8.11 2.62 1.66
N ALA A 18 -7.11 2.56 0.78
CA ALA A 18 -6.78 3.60 -0.18
C ALA A 18 -7.92 3.84 -1.19
N LYS A 19 -8.48 2.78 -1.78
CA LYS A 19 -9.66 2.90 -2.67
C LYS A 19 -10.86 3.53 -1.97
N ASN A 20 -11.06 3.24 -0.68
CA ASN A 20 -12.12 3.87 0.09
C ASN A 20 -11.88 5.36 0.34
N LEU A 21 -10.63 5.79 0.52
CA LEU A 21 -10.28 7.21 0.58
C LEU A 21 -10.42 7.90 -0.78
N ALA A 22 -10.09 7.20 -1.86
CA ALA A 22 -10.24 7.69 -3.23
C ALA A 22 -11.70 7.91 -3.66
N CYS A 23 -12.67 7.37 -2.91
CA CYS A 23 -14.09 7.71 -3.10
C CYS A 23 -14.46 9.11 -2.58
N LEU A 24 -13.58 9.77 -1.84
CA LEU A 24 -13.80 11.14 -1.38
C LEU A 24 -13.58 12.16 -2.51
N PRO A 25 -14.20 13.35 -2.45
CA PRO A 25 -14.08 14.34 -3.51
C PRO A 25 -12.64 14.75 -3.80
N GLU A 26 -12.27 14.65 -5.09
CA GLU A 26 -10.97 15.09 -5.65
C GLU A 26 -9.74 14.33 -5.14
N VAL A 27 -9.93 13.19 -4.46
CA VAL A 27 -8.81 12.38 -3.96
C VAL A 27 -8.35 11.41 -5.04
N ALA A 28 -7.19 11.70 -5.62
CA ALA A 28 -6.55 10.79 -6.57
C ALA A 28 -5.93 9.57 -5.85
N HIS A 29 -5.78 8.46 -6.57
CA HIS A 29 -5.21 7.22 -6.03
C HIS A 29 -4.09 6.69 -6.92
N LEU A 30 -2.94 6.42 -6.31
CA LEU A 30 -1.82 5.73 -6.96
C LEU A 30 -1.50 4.43 -6.21
N ASP A 31 -1.67 3.31 -6.90
CA ASP A 31 -1.16 2.00 -6.48
C ASP A 31 0.30 1.90 -6.96
N LEU A 32 1.25 1.79 -6.04
CA LEU A 32 2.67 1.72 -6.37
C LEU A 32 3.02 0.49 -7.22
N ASP A 33 2.21 -0.58 -7.21
CA ASP A 33 2.39 -1.70 -8.16
C ASP A 33 2.35 -1.19 -9.61
N SER A 34 1.58 -0.16 -9.93
CA SER A 34 1.43 0.34 -11.31
C SER A 34 2.68 0.98 -11.90
N ILE A 35 3.61 1.43 -11.05
CA ILE A 35 4.85 2.12 -11.44
C ILE A 35 6.12 1.37 -10.99
N ALA A 36 5.94 0.29 -10.22
CA ALA A 36 6.98 -0.58 -9.68
C ALA A 36 7.58 -1.55 -10.71
N TRP A 37 6.87 -1.79 -11.81
CA TRP A 37 7.18 -2.84 -12.78
C TRP A 37 7.20 -2.27 -14.19
N LYS A 38 8.09 -2.81 -15.03
CA LYS A 38 8.18 -2.40 -16.43
C LYS A 38 6.91 -2.76 -17.19
N PRO A 39 6.31 -1.82 -17.95
CA PRO A 39 5.23 -2.14 -18.86
C PRO A 39 5.65 -3.26 -19.83
N ASN A 40 4.77 -4.25 -20.02
CA ASN A 40 4.98 -5.38 -20.93
C ASN A 40 6.15 -6.32 -20.59
N GLN A 41 6.75 -6.22 -19.41
CA GLN A 41 7.79 -7.14 -18.92
C GLN A 41 7.44 -7.67 -17.52
N PRO A 42 6.56 -8.68 -17.43
CA PRO A 42 6.09 -9.20 -16.15
C PRO A 42 7.25 -9.64 -15.24
N GLY A 43 7.25 -9.18 -13.99
CA GLY A 43 8.25 -9.53 -12.98
C GLY A 43 9.58 -8.76 -13.09
N VAL A 44 9.72 -7.84 -14.03
CA VAL A 44 10.91 -6.99 -14.15
C VAL A 44 10.65 -5.65 -13.45
N ARG A 45 11.42 -5.36 -12.39
CA ARG A 45 11.34 -4.09 -11.66
C ARG A 45 11.66 -2.92 -12.59
N GLU A 46 10.89 -1.85 -12.45
CA GLU A 46 11.26 -0.58 -13.06
C GLU A 46 12.42 0.06 -12.30
N THR A 47 13.18 0.92 -12.96
CA THR A 47 14.23 1.71 -12.31
C THR A 47 13.59 2.69 -11.32
N LEU A 48 14.24 2.88 -10.15
CA LEU A 48 13.77 3.83 -9.15
C LEU A 48 13.57 5.23 -9.74
N HIS A 49 14.48 5.67 -10.61
CA HIS A 49 14.37 6.97 -11.27
C HIS A 49 13.05 7.16 -12.02
N LEU A 50 12.64 6.20 -12.84
CA LEU A 50 11.37 6.28 -13.57
C LEU A 50 10.15 6.15 -12.66
N SER A 51 10.23 5.31 -11.62
CA SER A 51 9.17 5.25 -10.60
C SER A 51 9.03 6.57 -9.84
N PHE A 52 10.14 7.24 -9.52
CA PHE A 52 10.16 8.54 -8.86
C PHE A 52 9.57 9.63 -9.74
N GLU A 53 9.93 9.68 -11.03
CA GLU A 53 9.31 10.63 -11.98
C GLU A 53 7.79 10.43 -12.09
N ALA A 54 7.32 9.17 -12.05
CA ALA A 54 5.89 8.88 -12.05
C ALA A 54 5.20 9.35 -10.76
N ILE A 55 5.86 9.22 -9.60
CA ILE A 55 5.38 9.75 -8.32
C ILE A 55 5.29 11.28 -8.39
N ASP A 56 6.34 11.96 -8.85
CA ASP A 56 6.37 13.42 -8.95
C ASP A 56 5.28 13.95 -9.88
N THR A 57 5.12 13.30 -11.04
CA THR A 57 4.06 13.64 -11.99
C THR A 57 2.70 13.54 -11.32
N PHE A 58 2.39 12.40 -10.70
CA PHE A 58 1.13 12.18 -10.00
C PHE A 58 0.89 13.19 -8.87
N ILE A 59 1.91 13.49 -8.06
CA ILE A 59 1.79 14.46 -6.96
C ILE A 59 1.58 15.88 -7.48
N SER A 60 2.21 16.25 -8.59
CA SER A 60 2.07 17.59 -9.20
C SER A 60 0.68 17.84 -9.80
N GLU A 61 0.04 16.80 -10.32
CA GLU A 61 -1.28 16.86 -10.95
C GLU A 61 -2.44 16.87 -9.93
N HIS A 62 -2.17 16.51 -8.67
CA HIS A 62 -3.21 16.27 -7.68
C HIS A 62 -2.94 16.98 -6.34
N SER A 63 -3.86 17.86 -5.94
CA SER A 63 -3.78 18.56 -4.65
C SER A 63 -4.20 17.69 -3.45
N LYS A 64 -4.99 16.64 -3.70
CA LYS A 64 -5.38 15.61 -2.72
C LYS A 64 -5.12 14.24 -3.33
N TRP A 65 -4.47 13.38 -2.56
CA TRP A 65 -4.13 12.04 -3.03
C TRP A 65 -3.95 11.04 -1.89
N VAL A 66 -4.07 9.77 -2.27
CA VAL A 66 -3.63 8.62 -1.51
C VAL A 66 -2.69 7.78 -2.38
N ILE A 67 -1.49 7.54 -1.89
CA ILE A 67 -0.50 6.64 -2.51
C ILE A 67 -0.40 5.41 -1.62
N GLU A 68 -0.46 4.21 -2.20
CA GLU A 68 -0.43 2.96 -1.43
C GLU A 68 0.56 1.94 -1.99
N GLY A 69 1.17 1.14 -1.11
CA GLY A 69 2.03 0.04 -1.53
C GLY A 69 2.88 -0.54 -0.39
N CYS A 70 3.86 -1.37 -0.74
CA CYS A 70 4.78 -2.00 0.22
C CYS A 70 6.25 -1.83 -0.16
N TYR A 71 6.57 -0.90 -1.06
CA TYR A 71 7.93 -0.64 -1.53
C TYR A 71 8.49 0.49 -0.68
N SER A 72 9.23 0.18 0.40
CA SER A 72 9.72 1.22 1.33
C SER A 72 10.51 2.31 0.60
N SER A 73 11.30 1.95 -0.42
CA SER A 73 12.07 2.88 -1.25
C SER A 73 11.20 3.93 -1.98
N LEU A 74 10.06 3.51 -2.54
CA LEU A 74 9.13 4.40 -3.23
C LEU A 74 8.28 5.21 -2.24
N LEU A 75 7.92 4.60 -1.12
CA LEU A 75 7.15 5.25 -0.05
C LEU A 75 7.98 6.34 0.64
N GLU A 76 9.27 6.09 0.87
CA GLU A 76 10.22 7.05 1.41
C GLU A 76 10.34 8.27 0.49
N TYR A 77 10.48 8.05 -0.82
CA TYR A 77 10.50 9.14 -1.80
C TYR A 77 9.21 9.99 -1.75
N ALA A 78 8.04 9.34 -1.68
CA ALA A 78 6.76 10.04 -1.61
C ALA A 78 6.50 10.73 -0.25
N ALA A 79 7.25 10.38 0.81
CA ALA A 79 7.01 10.84 2.17
C ALA A 79 7.19 12.36 2.32
N ASP A 80 8.15 12.95 1.60
CA ASP A 80 8.43 14.40 1.64
C ASP A 80 7.24 15.26 1.24
N SER A 81 6.36 14.72 0.40
CA SER A 81 5.14 15.38 -0.07
C SER A 81 3.88 14.98 0.71
N ALA A 82 3.96 13.95 1.56
CA ALA A 82 2.85 13.48 2.37
C ALA A 82 2.64 14.37 3.60
N ASN A 83 1.40 14.43 4.09
CA ASN A 83 1.12 15.04 5.40
C ASN A 83 0.67 14.04 6.45
N SER A 84 0.28 12.84 6.01
CA SER A 84 -0.08 11.76 6.91
C SER A 84 0.38 10.40 6.39
N MET A 85 0.67 9.49 7.33
CA MET A 85 0.99 8.09 7.05
C MET A 85 0.02 7.17 7.79
N VAL A 86 -0.40 6.10 7.11
CA VAL A 86 -1.18 5.02 7.69
C VAL A 86 -0.45 3.70 7.45
N PHE A 87 0.16 3.17 8.50
CA PHE A 87 0.78 1.86 8.49
C PHE A 87 -0.24 0.82 8.96
N LEU A 88 -0.71 -0.02 8.03
CA LEU A 88 -1.59 -1.15 8.33
C LEU A 88 -0.72 -2.35 8.74
N ASN A 89 -0.68 -2.61 10.05
CA ASN A 89 0.15 -3.66 10.65
C ASN A 89 -0.67 -4.64 11.52
N PRO A 90 -1.68 -5.35 10.95
CA PRO A 90 -2.53 -6.27 11.72
C PRO A 90 -1.85 -7.61 12.07
N GLY A 91 -0.55 -7.74 11.78
CA GLY A 91 0.22 -8.98 11.95
C GLY A 91 0.08 -9.97 10.79
N VAL A 92 1.07 -10.86 10.68
CA VAL A 92 1.19 -11.87 9.60
C VAL A 92 -0.04 -12.77 9.50
N LYS A 93 -0.56 -13.26 10.63
CA LYS A 93 -1.73 -14.16 10.65
C LYS A 93 -2.97 -13.50 10.04
N ALA A 94 -3.23 -12.25 10.38
CA ALA A 94 -4.35 -11.50 9.82
C ALA A 94 -4.16 -11.27 8.31
N CYS A 95 -2.94 -10.88 7.90
CA CYS A 95 -2.60 -10.69 6.49
C CYS A 95 -2.81 -11.97 5.67
N GLN A 96 -2.34 -13.12 6.16
CA GLN A 96 -2.55 -14.41 5.50
C GLN A 96 -4.03 -14.79 5.43
N SER A 97 -4.80 -14.55 6.50
CA SER A 97 -6.25 -14.75 6.50
C SER A 97 -6.94 -13.89 5.44
N ASN A 98 -6.56 -12.62 5.34
CA ASN A 98 -7.08 -11.71 4.32
C ASN A 98 -6.72 -12.19 2.90
N CYS A 99 -5.50 -12.69 2.67
CA CYS A 99 -5.10 -13.26 1.37
C CYS A 99 -5.95 -14.48 0.98
N ARG A 100 -6.25 -15.38 1.93
CA ARG A 100 -7.11 -16.56 1.68
C ARG A 100 -8.55 -16.18 1.35
N ASN A 101 -9.04 -15.07 1.91
CA ASN A 101 -10.40 -14.58 1.69
C ASN A 101 -10.51 -13.54 0.57
N ARG A 102 -9.42 -13.29 -0.17
CA ARG A 102 -9.39 -12.25 -1.21
C ARG A 102 -10.29 -12.66 -2.37
N PRO A 103 -11.22 -11.79 -2.82
CA PRO A 103 -11.97 -12.04 -4.05
C PRO A 103 -11.06 -12.23 -5.25
N TRP A 104 -11.58 -12.87 -6.30
CA TRP A 104 -10.86 -12.94 -7.57
C TRP A 104 -10.60 -11.55 -8.14
N GLU A 105 -9.37 -11.32 -8.60
CA GLU A 105 -8.91 -10.07 -9.17
C GLU A 105 -8.77 -10.17 -10.69
N PRO A 106 -9.83 -9.87 -11.47
CA PRO A 106 -9.82 -10.04 -12.91
C PRO A 106 -8.79 -9.16 -13.63
N HIS A 107 -8.32 -8.09 -12.99
CA HIS A 107 -7.27 -7.21 -13.51
C HIS A 107 -5.86 -7.77 -13.33
N LYS A 108 -5.65 -8.76 -12.42
CA LYS A 108 -4.34 -9.42 -12.20
C LYS A 108 -4.32 -10.85 -12.74
N TYR A 109 -5.46 -11.54 -12.73
CA TYR A 109 -5.56 -12.96 -13.08
C TYR A 109 -6.71 -13.24 -14.03
N SER A 110 -6.47 -14.10 -15.03
CA SER A 110 -7.47 -14.48 -16.04
C SER A 110 -8.64 -15.32 -15.48
N SER A 111 -8.46 -15.94 -14.31
CA SER A 111 -9.50 -16.74 -13.63
C SER A 111 -9.20 -16.90 -12.14
N PRO A 112 -10.19 -17.27 -11.31
CA PRO A 112 -9.97 -17.62 -9.90
C PRO A 112 -8.92 -18.72 -9.73
N ALA A 113 -8.96 -19.77 -10.57
CA ALA A 113 -7.98 -20.86 -10.53
C ALA A 113 -6.55 -20.40 -10.84
N ALA A 114 -6.38 -19.40 -11.71
CA ALA A 114 -5.06 -18.81 -11.98
C ALA A 114 -4.53 -17.99 -10.79
N GLN A 115 -5.41 -17.34 -10.05
CA GLN A 115 -5.07 -16.66 -8.79
C GLN A 115 -4.65 -17.67 -7.72
N ASP A 116 -5.43 -18.75 -7.54
CA ASP A 116 -5.19 -19.77 -6.52
C ASP A 116 -3.84 -20.48 -6.69
N LYS A 117 -3.35 -20.63 -7.94
CA LYS A 117 -2.00 -21.17 -8.21
C LYS A 117 -0.88 -20.36 -7.55
N ASN A 118 -1.08 -19.07 -7.31
CA ASN A 118 -0.09 -18.19 -6.68
C ASN A 118 -0.31 -18.06 -5.16
N LEU A 119 -1.38 -18.64 -4.61
CA LEU A 119 -1.76 -18.42 -3.21
C LEU A 119 -0.68 -18.91 -2.23
N THR A 120 -0.09 -20.09 -2.43
CA THR A 120 0.96 -20.60 -1.54
C THR A 120 2.18 -19.66 -1.52
N MET A 121 2.68 -19.26 -2.69
CA MET A 121 3.79 -18.30 -2.81
C MET A 121 3.47 -16.98 -2.11
N LEU A 122 2.25 -16.47 -2.29
CA LEU A 122 1.79 -15.26 -1.62
C LEU A 122 1.75 -15.41 -0.10
N LEU A 123 1.26 -16.54 0.42
CA LEU A 123 1.20 -16.79 1.86
C LEU A 123 2.59 -16.91 2.48
N ASP A 124 3.55 -17.51 1.78
CA ASP A 124 4.95 -17.61 2.20
C ASP A 124 5.63 -16.23 2.17
N TRP A 125 5.36 -15.43 1.13
CA TRP A 125 5.80 -14.04 1.05
C TRP A 125 5.26 -13.20 2.23
N VAL A 126 3.98 -13.36 2.57
CA VAL A 126 3.39 -12.68 3.73
C VAL A 126 4.01 -13.17 5.04
N ALA A 127 4.34 -14.46 5.14
CA ALA A 127 4.94 -15.06 6.32
C ALA A 127 6.35 -14.54 6.62
N SER A 128 7.13 -14.23 5.58
CA SER A 128 8.49 -13.72 5.73
C SER A 128 8.57 -12.25 6.16
N TYR A 129 7.44 -11.58 6.38
CA TYR A 129 7.40 -10.14 6.67
C TYR A 129 8.28 -9.68 7.83
N GLU A 130 8.32 -10.46 8.90
CA GLU A 130 9.07 -10.13 10.11
C GLU A 130 10.55 -10.54 10.03
N SER A 131 10.92 -11.41 9.06
CA SER A 131 12.25 -12.03 8.98
C SER A 131 13.07 -11.65 7.75
N LYS A 132 12.43 -11.16 6.68
CA LYS A 132 13.16 -10.66 5.51
C LYS A 132 13.80 -9.31 5.79
N ASP A 133 14.86 -9.03 5.05
CA ASP A 133 15.66 -7.81 5.14
C ASP A 133 15.74 -7.16 3.75
N ASP A 134 14.56 -6.82 3.23
CA ASP A 134 14.38 -6.11 1.97
C ASP A 134 13.37 -4.97 2.16
N GLU A 135 13.11 -4.22 1.09
CA GLU A 135 12.18 -3.08 1.09
C GLU A 135 10.74 -3.43 1.49
N PHE A 136 10.40 -4.72 1.55
CA PHE A 136 9.07 -5.22 1.91
C PHE A 136 8.98 -5.68 3.36
N SER A 137 10.06 -5.61 4.12
CA SER A 137 10.14 -6.10 5.49
C SER A 137 9.40 -5.22 6.49
N LEU A 138 9.02 -5.82 7.63
CA LEU A 138 8.51 -5.07 8.77
C LEU A 138 9.53 -4.04 9.26
N GLN A 139 10.82 -4.40 9.26
CA GLN A 139 11.88 -3.50 9.71
C GLN A 139 11.93 -2.22 8.86
N GLN A 140 11.94 -2.34 7.53
CA GLN A 140 11.97 -1.18 6.63
C GLN A 140 10.69 -0.33 6.75
N HIS A 141 9.51 -0.96 6.84
CA HIS A 141 8.27 -0.22 7.07
C HIS A 141 8.24 0.50 8.43
N GLN A 142 8.78 -0.12 9.48
CA GLN A 142 8.85 0.51 10.80
C GLN A 142 9.82 1.69 10.79
N MET A 143 10.99 1.56 10.15
CA MET A 143 11.94 2.66 9.99
C MET A 143 11.32 3.86 9.25
N LEU A 144 10.63 3.61 8.13
CA LEU A 144 9.87 4.63 7.41
C LEU A 144 8.85 5.31 8.34
N PHE A 145 8.03 4.52 9.04
CA PHE A 145 7.02 5.05 9.96
C PHE A 145 7.65 5.91 11.07
N ASP A 146 8.73 5.44 11.69
CA ASP A 146 9.39 6.12 12.80
C ASP A 146 10.04 7.43 12.35
N SER A 147 10.62 7.46 11.14
CA SER A 147 11.25 8.64 10.55
C SER A 147 10.30 9.75 10.11
N PHE A 148 9.00 9.45 9.93
CA PHE A 148 8.04 10.43 9.44
C PHE A 148 7.57 11.39 10.56
N ASP A 149 7.74 12.70 10.33
CA ASP A 149 7.38 13.76 11.29
C ASP A 149 5.91 14.20 11.21
N GLY A 150 5.22 13.85 10.12
CA GLY A 150 3.81 14.20 9.93
C GLY A 150 2.86 13.36 10.77
N LYS A 151 1.55 13.53 10.54
CA LYS A 151 0.52 12.79 11.27
C LYS A 151 0.60 11.30 10.93
N LYS A 152 0.90 10.43 11.89
CA LYS A 152 1.07 9.00 11.61
C LYS A 152 0.20 8.10 12.47
N TYR A 153 -0.27 7.02 11.85
CA TYR A 153 -1.13 6.02 12.46
C TYR A 153 -0.59 4.64 12.17
N GLU A 154 -0.25 3.87 13.20
CA GLU A 154 -0.02 2.46 13.06
C GLU A 154 -1.26 1.70 13.55
N LEU A 155 -1.87 0.92 12.68
CA LEU A 155 -3.12 0.21 12.96
C LEU A 155 -2.84 -1.28 13.10
N LYS A 156 -3.06 -1.81 14.30
CA LYS A 156 -2.74 -3.20 14.68
C LYS A 156 -3.90 -4.17 14.44
N SER A 157 -5.02 -3.70 13.90
CA SER A 157 -6.18 -4.54 13.62
C SER A 157 -7.05 -4.02 12.46
N ASN A 158 -7.83 -4.92 11.88
CA ASN A 158 -8.85 -4.55 10.86
C ASN A 158 -9.93 -3.62 11.45
N SER A 159 -10.18 -3.66 12.76
CA SER A 159 -11.14 -2.79 13.44
C SER A 159 -10.63 -1.36 13.52
N GLU A 160 -9.40 -1.17 14.00
CA GLU A 160 -8.73 0.14 14.01
C GLU A 160 -8.66 0.76 12.60
N SER A 161 -8.40 -0.08 11.58
CA SER A 161 -8.46 0.35 10.18
C SER A 161 -9.81 0.92 9.77
N LYS A 162 -10.91 0.26 10.15
CA LYS A 162 -12.27 0.74 9.86
C LYS A 162 -12.60 2.02 10.61
N GLU A 163 -12.23 2.11 11.88
CA GLU A 163 -12.47 3.28 12.73
C GLU A 163 -11.74 4.52 12.20
N LEU A 164 -10.45 4.40 11.88
CA LEU A 164 -9.70 5.49 11.28
C LEU A 164 -10.28 5.90 9.93
N LEU A 165 -10.64 4.93 9.08
CA LEU A 165 -11.23 5.21 7.78
C LEU A 165 -12.53 6.01 7.90
N GLN A 166 -13.41 5.64 8.84
CA GLN A 166 -14.65 6.39 9.11
C GLN A 166 -14.36 7.82 9.59
N SER A 167 -13.40 7.97 10.52
CA SER A 167 -12.97 9.29 11.00
C SER A 167 -12.43 10.18 9.88
N LEU A 168 -11.57 9.63 9.01
CA LEU A 168 -11.03 10.35 7.86
C LEU A 168 -12.13 10.72 6.86
N LYS A 169 -13.05 9.80 6.54
CA LYS A 169 -14.20 10.09 5.68
C LYS A 169 -15.09 11.21 6.24
N SER A 170 -15.31 11.24 7.55
CA SER A 170 -16.07 12.32 8.20
C SER A 170 -15.31 13.66 8.21
N THR A 171 -13.98 13.63 8.15
CA THR A 171 -13.15 14.85 8.19
C THR A 171 -12.98 15.47 6.81
N TYR A 172 -12.97 14.65 5.75
CA TYR A 172 -12.59 15.06 4.40
C TYR A 172 -13.68 14.82 3.33
N GLY A 173 -14.80 14.21 3.69
CA GLY A 173 -15.99 14.05 2.84
C GLY A 173 -16.96 15.20 3.01
#